data_AF-A0A067PA09-F1
#
_entry.id   AF-A0A067PA09-F1
#
_cell.length_a   1.000
_cell.length_b   1.000
_cell.length_c   1.000
_cell.angle_alpha   90.00
_cell.angle_beta   90.00
_cell.angle_gamma   90.00
#
_symmetry.space_group_name_H-M   'P 1'
#
loop_
_entity.id
_entity.type
_entity.pdbx_description
1 polymer ?
#
loop_
_entity_poly.entity_id
_entity_poly.type
_entity_poly.pdbx_seq_one_letter_code
_entity_poly.pdbx_strand_id
1 'polypeptide(L)'
;MPESDHASVVSADAFSDISSIDHRHPDEVWDGVANSPRIHSMVVFSINPTATIDSLFGEDVSEALDPDSLPRRTYAGFVQEMHGLPLRDDPYTECRIYFLTQGLPSPSADGVRDSSMCVPLWPTTEHPSGRKPIKLREPLPWDNCYLHSTLYVDVRVLSADFDDAKIKGVMFFPEGARHRELRNEDQARKSALWKERMPATPLVEGKLESARKPDADHTLPDPILFHGEAECKDIEDTTSQQGSREEIGNLLLGIMCAEPTDHVTVDATYDLSEVTSLPDPQEFFEEEKAIRKLARDFMERKAVLEAEEETVWVREMREEQDRMLAANSQPSADTCSEPERKPLPKRKCFNLLEAFTRTREWLRLMFNRLSLSTSRSSASAHPQTEIITPKSKIGRTLHGPSRFRTTVQQKIRSALGLTRPRSKSLPLAVGQQ
;
A
#
# COMPACT_ATOMS: atom_id res chain seq x y z
N MET A 1 -17.79 -59.36 -33.96
CA MET A 1 -19.05 -59.03 -33.26
C MET A 1 -19.09 -59.86 -32.00
N PRO A 2 -19.44 -59.35 -30.80
CA PRO A 2 -19.84 -57.97 -30.44
C PRO A 2 -19.08 -57.38 -29.21
N GLU A 3 -19.37 -56.10 -28.90
CA GLU A 3 -19.59 -55.47 -27.57
C GLU A 3 -18.51 -55.61 -26.45
N SER A 4 -18.23 -54.65 -25.57
CA SER A 4 -18.55 -53.23 -25.39
C SER A 4 -17.78 -52.78 -24.15
N ASP A 5 -17.15 -51.61 -24.25
CA ASP A 5 -17.20 -50.48 -23.32
C ASP A 5 -17.44 -50.70 -21.82
N HIS A 6 -16.57 -50.12 -20.98
CA HIS A 6 -16.91 -49.10 -19.98
C HIS A 6 -15.65 -48.76 -19.16
N ALA A 7 -14.83 -47.82 -19.67
CA ALA A 7 -13.86 -47.11 -18.84
C ALA A 7 -14.40 -45.70 -18.59
N SER A 8 -14.68 -45.46 -17.32
CA SER A 8 -15.22 -44.23 -16.74
C SER A 8 -14.36 -43.01 -17.09
N VAL A 9 -14.96 -42.05 -17.77
CA VAL A 9 -14.47 -40.67 -17.85
C VAL A 9 -14.67 -40.04 -16.47
N VAL A 10 -13.57 -39.78 -15.77
CA VAL A 10 -13.54 -38.80 -14.69
C VAL A 10 -12.88 -37.56 -15.26
N SER A 11 -13.72 -36.54 -15.49
CA SER A 11 -13.33 -35.20 -15.91
C SER A 11 -12.30 -34.61 -14.95
N ALA A 12 -11.12 -34.32 -15.48
CA ALA A 12 -10.11 -33.49 -14.85
C ALA A 12 -10.02 -32.16 -15.61
N ASP A 13 -11.10 -31.38 -15.56
CA ASP A 13 -11.10 -29.97 -15.98
C ASP A 13 -11.31 -29.11 -14.75
N ALA A 14 -10.22 -28.69 -14.09
CA ALA A 14 -10.26 -27.63 -13.08
C ALA A 14 -8.89 -27.06 -12.68
N PHE A 15 -7.81 -27.13 -13.48
CA PHE A 15 -6.51 -26.54 -13.06
C PHE A 15 -5.61 -26.04 -14.21
N SER A 16 -6.20 -25.43 -15.25
CA SER A 16 -5.42 -24.95 -16.42
C SER A 16 -5.20 -23.43 -16.50
N ASP A 17 -5.46 -22.65 -15.46
CA ASP A 17 -5.36 -21.17 -15.51
C ASP A 17 -4.40 -20.56 -14.48
N ILE A 18 -3.23 -21.15 -14.23
CA ILE A 18 -2.20 -20.52 -13.37
C ILE A 18 -0.78 -20.68 -13.94
N SER A 19 -0.63 -20.67 -15.27
CA SER A 19 0.69 -20.65 -15.90
C SER A 19 0.70 -19.96 -17.28
N SER A 20 0.06 -18.80 -17.39
CA SER A 20 0.35 -17.88 -18.49
C SER A 20 1.41 -16.85 -18.04
N ILE A 21 2.58 -17.34 -17.62
CA ILE A 21 3.81 -16.60 -17.96
C ILE A 21 3.86 -16.74 -19.47
N ASP A 22 3.33 -15.74 -20.16
CA ASP A 22 3.17 -15.78 -21.60
C ASP A 22 4.57 -15.80 -22.23
N HIS A 23 5.03 -17.02 -22.57
CA HIS A 23 6.25 -17.23 -23.33
C HIS A 23 6.07 -16.91 -24.82
N ARG A 24 4.89 -16.42 -25.24
CA ARG A 24 4.71 -15.88 -26.59
C ARG A 24 5.70 -14.76 -26.79
N HIS A 25 6.32 -14.75 -27.98
CA HIS A 25 7.19 -13.67 -28.37
C HIS A 25 6.42 -12.36 -28.14
N PRO A 26 7.03 -11.30 -27.59
CA PRO A 26 6.33 -10.03 -27.37
C PRO A 26 5.76 -9.41 -28.64
N ASP A 27 5.89 -10.04 -29.81
CA ASP A 27 5.40 -9.60 -31.11
C ASP A 27 4.21 -10.45 -31.63
N GLU A 28 3.79 -11.54 -30.94
CA GLU A 28 2.69 -12.41 -31.38
C GLU A 28 1.32 -12.04 -30.75
N VAL A 29 0.31 -11.89 -31.63
CA VAL A 29 -1.15 -11.75 -31.47
C VAL A 29 -1.69 -11.10 -30.17
N TRP A 30 -2.31 -9.93 -30.34
CA TRP A 30 -2.59 -8.90 -29.31
C TRP A 30 -4.07 -8.79 -28.93
N ASP A 31 -4.77 -9.91 -28.78
CA ASP A 31 -6.25 -9.89 -28.66
C ASP A 31 -6.73 -10.36 -27.27
N GLY A 32 -5.87 -10.28 -26.26
CA GLY A 32 -6.18 -10.67 -24.88
C GLY A 32 -6.71 -9.51 -24.03
N VAL A 33 -7.58 -9.82 -23.07
CA VAL A 33 -7.86 -8.92 -21.94
C VAL A 33 -7.10 -9.46 -20.73
N ALA A 34 -6.25 -8.63 -20.15
CA ALA A 34 -5.51 -8.91 -18.93
C ALA A 34 -6.04 -8.06 -17.76
N ASN A 35 -5.79 -8.51 -16.53
CA ASN A 35 -6.14 -7.74 -15.33
C ASN A 35 -5.04 -6.76 -14.91
N SER A 36 -3.94 -6.70 -15.65
CA SER A 36 -2.77 -5.87 -15.36
C SER A 36 -2.19 -5.27 -16.64
N PRO A 37 -1.51 -4.12 -16.55
CA PRO A 37 -0.94 -3.50 -17.72
C PRO A 37 0.24 -4.32 -18.23
N ARG A 38 0.28 -4.57 -19.53
CA ARG A 38 1.36 -5.25 -20.23
C ARG A 38 2.73 -4.57 -20.07
N ILE A 39 3.77 -5.38 -19.86
CA ILE A 39 5.16 -4.92 -19.88
C ILE A 39 5.51 -4.35 -21.26
N HIS A 40 6.33 -3.30 -21.27
CA HIS A 40 6.74 -2.54 -22.44
C HIS A 40 5.62 -1.77 -23.18
N SER A 41 4.50 -1.54 -22.50
CA SER A 41 3.42 -0.69 -23.01
C SER A 41 3.48 0.72 -22.41
N MET A 42 2.93 1.68 -23.15
CA MET A 42 2.68 3.05 -22.70
C MET A 42 1.29 3.10 -22.09
N VAL A 43 1.20 3.66 -20.89
CA VAL A 43 -0.02 3.81 -20.12
C VAL A 43 -0.22 5.26 -19.71
N VAL A 44 -1.47 5.64 -19.56
CA VAL A 44 -1.87 6.81 -18.79
C VAL A 44 -2.22 6.34 -17.38
N PHE A 45 -1.82 7.08 -16.36
CA PHE A 45 -2.08 6.73 -14.98
C PHE A 45 -2.23 7.95 -14.07
N SER A 46 -2.97 7.78 -12.98
CA SER A 46 -3.18 8.80 -11.95
C SER A 46 -3.21 8.15 -10.57
N ILE A 47 -2.74 8.87 -9.53
CA ILE A 47 -2.85 8.37 -8.15
C ILE A 47 -4.33 8.21 -7.80
N ASN A 48 -4.69 7.07 -7.22
CA ASN A 48 -5.99 6.83 -6.61
C ASN A 48 -5.84 7.12 -5.10
N PRO A 49 -6.23 8.31 -4.60
CA PRO A 49 -5.92 8.71 -3.24
C PRO A 49 -6.65 7.84 -2.21
N THR A 50 -7.88 7.43 -2.53
CA THR A 50 -8.70 6.54 -1.70
C THR A 50 -8.03 5.18 -1.55
N ALA A 51 -7.74 4.50 -2.66
CA ALA A 51 -7.11 3.18 -2.63
C ALA A 51 -5.70 3.22 -2.03
N THR A 52 -4.96 4.32 -2.26
CA THR A 52 -3.65 4.54 -1.62
C THR A 52 -3.79 4.62 -0.11
N ILE A 53 -4.75 5.39 0.40
CA ILE A 53 -4.96 5.52 1.85
C ILE A 53 -5.47 4.20 2.44
N ASP A 54 -6.38 3.51 1.77
CA ASP A 54 -6.90 2.20 2.19
C ASP A 54 -5.76 1.18 2.31
N SER A 55 -4.89 1.13 1.30
CA SER A 55 -3.75 0.22 1.26
C SER A 55 -2.73 0.51 2.35
N LEU A 56 -2.42 1.79 2.60
CA LEU A 56 -1.33 2.19 3.50
C LEU A 56 -1.77 2.35 4.96
N PHE A 57 -2.99 2.79 5.21
CA PHE A 57 -3.49 3.19 6.53
C PHE A 57 -4.81 2.54 6.94
N GLY A 58 -5.51 1.90 6.00
CA GLY A 58 -6.78 1.20 6.22
C GLY A 58 -8.03 2.03 5.91
N GLU A 59 -9.12 1.33 5.62
CA GLU A 59 -10.43 1.89 5.20
C GLU A 59 -11.03 2.90 6.19
N ASP A 60 -10.80 2.71 7.49
CA ASP A 60 -11.25 3.63 8.53
C ASP A 60 -10.69 5.07 8.33
N VAL A 61 -9.54 5.20 7.67
CA VAL A 61 -8.83 6.47 7.45
C VAL A 61 -9.36 7.18 6.21
N SER A 62 -9.58 6.47 5.10
CA SER A 62 -10.12 7.06 3.87
C SER A 62 -11.55 7.58 4.05
N GLU A 63 -12.40 6.83 4.77
CA GLU A 63 -13.75 7.25 5.14
C GLU A 63 -13.78 8.56 5.94
N ALA A 64 -12.68 8.88 6.62
CA ALA A 64 -12.58 10.05 7.47
C ALA A 64 -12.00 11.26 6.73
N LEU A 65 -11.17 11.08 5.70
CA LEU A 65 -10.37 12.13 5.07
C LEU A 65 -10.99 12.78 3.83
N ASP A 66 -12.07 12.23 3.27
CA ASP A 66 -12.62 12.66 1.96
C ASP A 66 -11.53 12.85 0.89
N PRO A 67 -10.77 11.77 0.58
CA PRO A 67 -9.59 11.82 -0.28
C PRO A 67 -9.89 12.21 -1.73
N ASP A 68 -11.16 12.12 -2.14
CA ASP A 68 -11.64 12.57 -3.45
C ASP A 68 -11.54 14.09 -3.65
N SER A 69 -11.34 14.84 -2.56
CA SER A 69 -11.08 16.28 -2.61
C SER A 69 -9.65 16.63 -3.06
N LEU A 70 -8.72 15.67 -3.08
CA LEU A 70 -7.35 15.90 -3.51
C LEU A 70 -7.27 16.03 -5.04
N PRO A 71 -6.47 16.97 -5.55
CA PRO A 71 -6.31 17.15 -6.98
C PRO A 71 -5.67 15.90 -7.57
N ARG A 72 -6.40 15.23 -8.47
CA ARG A 72 -5.89 14.09 -9.22
C ARG A 72 -5.31 14.59 -10.53
N ARG A 73 -4.02 14.33 -10.74
CA ARG A 73 -3.37 14.60 -12.01
C ARG A 73 -3.11 13.31 -12.75
N THR A 74 -3.11 13.43 -14.07
CA THR A 74 -2.96 12.31 -14.97
C THR A 74 -1.64 12.42 -15.70
N TYR A 75 -0.85 11.36 -15.64
CA TYR A 75 0.50 11.26 -16.18
C TYR A 75 0.53 10.18 -17.26
N ALA A 76 1.56 10.19 -18.10
CA ALA A 76 1.82 9.09 -19.02
C ALA A 76 3.19 8.48 -18.73
N GLY A 77 3.31 7.18 -18.94
CA GLY A 77 4.52 6.45 -18.61
C GLY A 77 4.67 5.13 -19.35
N PHE A 78 5.86 4.57 -19.23
CA PHE A 78 6.27 3.30 -19.80
C PHE A 78 6.36 2.24 -18.71
N VAL A 79 5.59 1.16 -18.85
CA VAL A 79 5.63 0.02 -17.92
C VAL A 79 6.88 -0.81 -18.22
N GLN A 80 7.89 -0.74 -17.34
CA GLN A 80 9.15 -1.46 -17.54
C GLN A 80 9.05 -2.90 -17.06
N GLU A 81 8.65 -3.09 -15.81
CA GLU A 81 8.69 -4.37 -15.11
C GLU A 81 7.48 -4.46 -14.18
N MET A 82 7.01 -5.69 -13.96
CA MET A 82 6.04 -6.00 -12.91
C MET A 82 6.78 -6.70 -11.76
N HIS A 83 6.41 -6.36 -10.53
CA HIS A 83 6.94 -6.95 -9.31
C HIS A 83 5.86 -7.80 -8.62
N GLY A 84 6.32 -8.67 -7.72
CA GLY A 84 5.44 -9.55 -6.96
C GLY A 84 5.01 -10.81 -7.71
N LEU A 85 4.49 -11.77 -6.95
CA LEU A 85 3.78 -12.91 -7.52
C LEU A 85 2.30 -12.51 -7.69
N PRO A 86 1.63 -12.92 -8.78
CA PRO A 86 0.20 -12.72 -8.91
C PRO A 86 -0.53 -13.52 -7.81
N LEU A 87 -0.89 -12.85 -6.73
CA LEU A 87 -1.73 -13.41 -5.68
C LEU A 87 -3.18 -13.27 -6.15
N ARG A 88 -3.92 -14.39 -6.20
CA ARG A 88 -5.32 -14.41 -6.67
C ARG A 88 -6.23 -13.43 -5.94
N ASP A 89 -5.88 -13.08 -4.70
CA ASP A 89 -6.67 -12.21 -3.84
C ASP A 89 -6.11 -10.78 -3.75
N ASP A 90 -4.96 -10.48 -4.38
CA ASP A 90 -4.43 -9.12 -4.39
C ASP A 90 -4.96 -8.38 -5.62
N PRO A 91 -5.83 -7.37 -5.46
CA PRO A 91 -6.42 -6.65 -6.59
C PRO A 91 -5.44 -5.66 -7.22
N TYR A 92 -4.14 -5.80 -6.96
CA TYR A 92 -3.11 -4.88 -7.42
C TYR A 92 -1.99 -5.63 -8.14
N THR A 93 -1.40 -4.97 -9.12
CA THR A 93 -0.14 -5.40 -9.75
C THR A 93 0.92 -4.35 -9.46
N GLU A 94 2.03 -4.75 -8.85
CA GLU A 94 3.15 -3.84 -8.67
C GLU A 94 3.88 -3.63 -9.99
N CYS A 95 4.09 -2.38 -10.37
CA CYS A 95 4.71 -2.02 -11.63
C CYS A 95 5.75 -0.93 -11.41
N ARG A 96 6.86 -1.00 -12.16
CA ARG A 96 7.77 0.11 -12.34
C ARG A 96 7.41 0.89 -13.61
N ILE A 97 7.06 2.16 -13.44
CA ILE A 97 6.65 3.04 -14.54
C ILE A 97 7.64 4.19 -14.70
N TYR A 98 8.23 4.33 -15.89
CA TYR A 98 9.08 5.47 -16.25
C TYR A 98 8.23 6.59 -16.83
N PHE A 99 8.49 7.82 -16.42
CA PHE A 99 7.69 8.96 -16.88
C PHE A 99 7.98 9.33 -18.33
N LEU A 100 6.94 9.73 -19.04
CA LEU A 100 7.02 10.42 -20.32
C LEU A 100 6.92 11.93 -20.11
N THR A 101 7.68 12.69 -20.89
CA THR A 101 7.58 14.16 -20.91
C THR A 101 7.49 14.70 -22.31
N GLN A 102 6.87 15.88 -22.42
CA GLN A 102 6.88 16.67 -23.63
C GLN A 102 8.00 17.70 -23.57
N GLY A 103 8.95 17.61 -24.51
CA GLY A 103 10.19 18.35 -24.47
C GLY A 103 11.26 17.71 -23.58
N LEU A 104 12.47 18.28 -23.65
CA LEU A 104 13.58 17.84 -22.84
C LEU A 104 13.26 18.03 -21.36
N PRO A 105 13.52 17.02 -20.50
CA PRO A 105 13.31 17.15 -19.08
C PRO A 105 14.09 18.31 -18.48
N SER A 106 13.49 18.98 -17.50
CA SER A 106 14.19 20.01 -16.74
C SER A 106 15.27 19.37 -15.86
N PRO A 107 16.47 19.97 -15.78
CA PRO A 107 17.52 19.48 -14.90
C PRO A 107 17.04 19.59 -13.45
N SER A 108 17.41 18.64 -12.60
CA SER A 108 17.00 18.68 -11.20
C SER A 108 17.74 19.79 -10.44
N ALA A 109 17.08 20.40 -9.46
CA ALA A 109 17.69 21.43 -8.62
C ALA A 109 18.90 20.92 -7.82
N ASP A 110 18.92 19.61 -7.50
CA ASP A 110 20.03 18.93 -6.85
C ASP A 110 21.21 18.65 -7.80
N GLY A 111 21.09 18.97 -9.10
CA GLY A 111 22.12 18.75 -10.13
C GLY A 111 22.54 17.29 -10.35
N VAL A 112 21.79 16.33 -9.80
CA VAL A 112 22.05 14.89 -9.94
C VAL A 112 21.47 14.35 -11.25
N ARG A 113 20.46 15.04 -11.80
CA ARG A 113 19.79 14.69 -13.06
C ARG A 113 20.03 15.77 -14.09
N ASP A 114 20.71 15.36 -15.17
CA ASP A 114 20.89 16.15 -16.37
C ASP A 114 19.68 15.95 -17.31
N SER A 115 19.29 17.01 -18.02
CA SER A 115 18.28 16.98 -19.08
C SER A 115 18.58 15.95 -20.18
N SER A 116 19.86 15.61 -20.38
CA SER A 116 20.28 14.58 -21.34
C SER A 116 20.03 13.14 -20.89
N MET A 117 19.56 12.91 -19.64
CA MET A 117 19.24 11.58 -19.10
C MET A 117 17.84 11.12 -19.49
N CYS A 118 17.54 11.21 -20.78
CA CYS A 118 16.31 10.75 -21.40
C CYS A 118 16.58 10.15 -22.78
N VAL A 119 15.54 9.59 -23.39
CA VAL A 119 15.60 9.03 -24.73
C VAL A 119 14.47 9.60 -25.56
N PRO A 120 14.73 10.17 -26.75
CA PRO A 120 13.65 10.66 -27.60
C PRO A 120 12.81 9.48 -28.12
N LEU A 121 11.50 9.69 -28.23
CA LEU A 121 10.58 8.74 -28.86
C LEU A 121 10.23 9.22 -30.26
N TRP A 122 10.29 8.33 -31.25
CA TRP A 122 9.98 8.67 -32.63
C TRP A 122 8.53 9.20 -32.72
N PRO A 123 8.28 10.34 -33.41
CA PRO A 123 9.11 10.98 -34.44
C PRO A 123 10.17 11.98 -33.96
N THR A 124 10.29 12.25 -32.68
CA THR A 124 11.27 13.20 -32.13
C THR A 124 12.69 12.71 -32.38
N THR A 125 13.54 13.51 -33.04
CA THR A 125 14.94 13.13 -33.35
C THR A 125 15.97 13.99 -32.61
N GLU A 126 15.54 15.07 -31.99
CA GLU A 126 16.42 16.01 -31.31
C GLU A 126 16.80 15.48 -29.93
N HIS A 127 18.09 15.36 -29.64
CA HIS A 127 18.58 15.04 -28.30
C HIS A 127 19.99 15.64 -28.12
N PRO A 128 20.31 16.25 -26.97
CA PRO A 128 21.61 16.92 -26.74
C PRO A 128 22.83 16.02 -26.99
N SER A 129 22.72 14.73 -26.66
CA SER A 129 23.80 13.75 -26.89
C SER A 129 23.71 13.01 -28.23
N GLY A 130 22.81 13.40 -29.13
CA GLY A 130 22.64 12.78 -30.45
C GLY A 130 22.06 11.36 -30.42
N ARG A 131 21.32 11.01 -29.37
CA ARG A 131 20.68 9.68 -29.22
C ARG A 131 19.65 9.43 -30.31
N LYS A 132 19.68 8.21 -30.86
CA LYS A 132 18.67 7.77 -31.83
C LYS A 132 17.34 7.51 -31.12
N PRO A 133 16.22 8.00 -31.67
CA PRO A 133 14.93 7.82 -31.04
C PRO A 133 14.42 6.39 -31.05
N ILE A 134 13.79 6.02 -29.94
CA ILE A 134 13.11 4.72 -29.79
C ILE A 134 11.85 4.72 -30.63
N LYS A 135 11.68 3.64 -31.40
CA LYS A 135 10.50 3.43 -32.23
C LYS A 135 9.48 2.60 -31.45
N LEU A 136 8.27 3.15 -31.34
CA LEU A 136 7.11 2.40 -30.86
C LEU A 136 6.38 1.80 -32.06
N ARG A 137 5.48 0.84 -31.81
CA ARG A 137 4.59 0.26 -32.82
C ARG A 137 3.78 1.34 -33.53
N GLU A 138 3.15 2.21 -32.75
CA GLU A 138 2.46 3.40 -33.23
C GLU A 138 3.05 4.63 -32.53
N PRO A 139 3.15 5.78 -33.23
CA PRO A 139 3.60 7.01 -32.60
C PRO A 139 2.62 7.44 -31.50
N LEU A 140 3.16 8.09 -30.48
CA LEU A 140 2.36 8.69 -29.42
C LEU A 140 1.51 9.85 -29.97
N PRO A 141 0.37 10.17 -29.35
CA PRO A 141 -0.48 11.28 -29.79
C PRO A 141 0.15 12.66 -29.50
N TRP A 142 1.21 12.73 -28.69
CA TRP A 142 1.90 13.97 -28.36
C TRP A 142 3.19 14.11 -29.16
N ASP A 143 3.45 15.32 -29.66
CA ASP A 143 4.71 15.65 -30.32
C ASP A 143 5.82 15.91 -29.31
N ASN A 144 7.08 15.79 -29.75
CA ASN A 144 8.27 16.11 -28.95
C ASN A 144 8.40 15.26 -27.66
N CYS A 145 8.15 13.96 -27.75
CA CYS A 145 8.13 13.07 -26.59
C CYS A 145 9.51 12.53 -26.23
N TYR A 146 9.78 12.50 -24.92
CA TYR A 146 10.98 11.88 -24.34
C TYR A 146 10.56 10.90 -23.23
N LEU A 147 11.27 9.79 -23.17
CA LEU A 147 11.17 8.82 -22.09
C LEU A 147 12.29 9.08 -21.09
N HIS A 148 11.94 9.26 -19.82
CA HIS A 148 12.94 9.39 -18.77
C HIS A 148 13.73 8.09 -18.59
N SER A 149 15.05 8.21 -18.40
CA SER A 149 15.90 7.06 -18.08
C SER A 149 16.10 6.86 -16.58
N THR A 150 16.01 7.91 -15.77
CA THR A 150 16.36 7.87 -14.34
C THR A 150 15.24 8.32 -13.41
N LEU A 151 14.07 8.64 -13.98
CA LEU A 151 12.88 9.06 -13.25
C LEU A 151 11.76 8.05 -13.52
N TYR A 152 11.45 7.29 -12.48
CA TYR A 152 10.42 6.27 -12.47
C TYR A 152 9.72 6.28 -11.12
N VAL A 153 8.59 5.59 -11.05
CA VAL A 153 7.87 5.31 -9.82
C VAL A 153 7.52 3.83 -9.77
N ASP A 154 7.69 3.24 -8.59
CA ASP A 154 7.17 1.91 -8.28
C ASP A 154 5.77 2.09 -7.65
N VAL A 155 4.74 1.54 -8.31
CA VAL A 155 3.33 1.76 -7.98
C VAL A 155 2.55 0.45 -7.91
N ARG A 156 1.42 0.47 -7.20
CA ARG A 156 0.41 -0.59 -7.24
C ARG A 156 -0.67 -0.19 -8.25
N VAL A 157 -0.68 -0.83 -9.40
CA VAL A 157 -1.73 -0.61 -10.41
C VAL A 157 -2.96 -1.42 -10.01
N LEU A 158 -4.10 -0.74 -9.88
CA LEU A 158 -5.39 -1.41 -9.64
C LEU A 158 -5.74 -2.35 -10.79
N SER A 159 -6.20 -3.55 -10.44
CA SER A 159 -6.65 -4.52 -11.43
C SER A 159 -7.87 -3.98 -12.17
N ALA A 160 -7.78 -3.97 -13.49
CA ALA A 160 -8.81 -3.48 -14.39
C ALA A 160 -8.74 -4.27 -15.71
N ASP A 161 -9.73 -4.10 -16.59
CA ASP A 161 -9.74 -4.75 -17.90
C ASP A 161 -8.77 -4.03 -18.85
N PHE A 162 -7.55 -4.55 -18.96
CA PHE A 162 -6.53 -4.10 -19.91
C PHE A 162 -6.68 -4.86 -21.23
N ASP A 163 -7.34 -4.24 -22.20
CA ASP A 163 -7.53 -4.77 -23.54
C ASP A 163 -6.28 -4.50 -24.41
N ASP A 164 -5.52 -5.56 -24.71
CA ASP A 164 -4.27 -5.48 -25.47
C ASP A 164 -4.48 -4.89 -26.88
N ALA A 165 -5.68 -5.04 -27.46
CA ALA A 165 -6.00 -4.50 -28.76
C ALA A 165 -6.06 -2.96 -28.75
N LYS A 166 -6.20 -2.33 -27.58
CA LYS A 166 -6.24 -0.87 -27.41
C LYS A 166 -4.86 -0.25 -27.19
N ILE A 167 -3.81 -1.05 -27.01
CA ILE A 167 -2.47 -0.52 -26.74
C ILE A 167 -1.92 0.16 -27.99
N LYS A 168 -1.71 1.48 -27.96
CA LYS A 168 -1.10 2.22 -29.07
C LYS A 168 0.43 2.26 -28.96
N GLY A 169 0.95 2.62 -27.79
CA GLY A 169 2.39 2.75 -27.56
C GLY A 169 3.04 1.45 -27.07
N VAL A 170 3.37 0.52 -27.98
CA VAL A 170 4.14 -0.68 -27.63
C VAL A 170 5.60 -0.50 -28.02
N MET A 171 6.52 -0.79 -27.11
CA MET A 171 7.95 -0.89 -27.39
C MET A 171 8.33 -2.35 -27.65
N PHE A 172 8.66 -2.68 -28.90
CA PHE A 172 9.09 -4.03 -29.27
C PHE A 172 10.43 -4.41 -28.66
N PHE A 173 10.73 -5.71 -28.62
CA PHE A 173 11.90 -6.25 -27.93
C PHE A 173 13.25 -5.61 -28.33
N PRO A 174 13.57 -5.37 -29.62
CA PRO A 174 14.85 -4.72 -29.98
C PRO A 174 14.97 -3.29 -29.43
N GLU A 175 13.85 -2.57 -29.39
CA GLU A 175 13.77 -1.20 -28.87
C GLU A 175 13.78 -1.20 -27.34
N GLY A 176 13.14 -2.20 -26.69
CA GLY A 176 13.20 -2.41 -25.25
C GLY A 176 14.60 -2.78 -24.75
N ALA A 177 15.33 -3.61 -25.48
CA ALA A 177 16.74 -3.91 -25.21
C ALA A 177 17.61 -2.64 -25.31
N ARG A 178 17.42 -1.85 -26.37
CA ARG A 178 18.14 -0.58 -26.54
C ARG A 178 17.80 0.44 -25.47
N HIS A 179 16.54 0.52 -25.04
CA HIS A 179 16.12 1.37 -23.93
C HIS A 179 16.83 0.97 -22.63
N ARG A 180 16.92 -0.34 -22.36
CA ARG A 180 17.62 -0.89 -21.19
C ARG A 180 19.09 -0.47 -21.16
N GLU A 181 19.79 -0.52 -22.29
CA GLU A 181 21.18 -0.08 -22.41
C GLU A 181 21.34 1.42 -22.12
N LEU A 182 20.55 2.26 -22.78
CA LEU A 182 20.57 3.72 -22.59
C LEU A 182 20.27 4.11 -21.13
N ARG A 183 19.36 3.37 -20.50
CA ARG A 183 19.03 3.54 -19.09
C ARG A 183 20.20 3.19 -18.18
N ASN A 184 20.87 2.07 -18.43
CA ASN A 184 22.02 1.65 -17.64
C ASN A 184 23.16 2.69 -17.76
N GLU A 185 23.40 3.24 -18.95
CA GLU A 185 24.35 4.34 -19.16
C GLU A 185 24.00 5.59 -18.35
N ASP A 186 22.72 6.01 -18.36
CA ASP A 186 22.27 7.19 -17.62
C ASP A 186 22.30 6.98 -16.12
N GLN A 187 21.98 5.78 -15.65
CA GLN A 187 22.10 5.43 -14.24
C GLN A 187 23.56 5.47 -13.78
N ALA A 188 24.49 4.94 -14.58
CA ALA A 188 25.92 5.03 -14.29
C ALA A 188 26.40 6.50 -14.23
N ARG A 189 25.93 7.34 -15.17
CA ARG A 189 26.23 8.79 -15.18
C ARG A 189 25.66 9.49 -13.95
N LYS A 190 24.41 9.20 -13.58
CA LYS A 190 23.76 9.72 -12.36
C LYS A 190 24.54 9.32 -11.11
N SER A 191 24.93 8.06 -10.98
CA SER A 191 25.75 7.58 -9.87
C SER A 191 27.13 8.26 -9.81
N ALA A 192 27.75 8.56 -10.96
CA ALA A 192 29.00 9.30 -11.00
C ALA A 192 28.84 10.76 -10.52
N LEU A 193 27.80 11.48 -10.99
CA LEU A 193 27.48 12.83 -10.53
C LEU A 193 27.18 12.85 -9.03
N TRP A 194 26.44 11.87 -8.54
CA TRP A 194 26.16 11.71 -7.12
C TRP A 194 27.44 11.54 -6.29
N LYS A 195 28.36 10.68 -6.74
CA LYS A 195 29.65 10.44 -6.07
C LYS A 195 30.55 11.68 -6.08
N GLU A 196 30.56 12.46 -7.16
CA GLU A 196 31.32 13.72 -7.24
C GLU A 196 30.77 14.78 -6.29
N ARG A 197 29.45 14.81 -6.11
CA ARG A 197 28.77 15.84 -5.31
C ARG A 197 28.68 15.52 -3.83
N MET A 198 28.71 14.24 -3.46
CA MET A 198 28.81 13.85 -2.05
C MET A 198 30.05 14.51 -1.47
N PRO A 199 29.91 15.40 -0.45
CA PRO A 199 31.07 16.06 0.13
C PRO A 199 32.03 14.96 0.58
N ALA A 200 33.27 15.01 0.11
CA ALA A 200 34.32 14.17 0.63
C ALA A 200 34.40 14.47 2.13
N THR A 201 33.73 13.66 2.95
CA THR A 201 33.81 13.76 4.40
C THR A 201 35.30 13.62 4.69
N PRO A 202 35.98 14.67 5.17
CA PRO A 202 37.40 14.53 5.46
C PRO A 202 37.49 13.43 6.51
N LEU A 203 38.13 12.32 6.12
CA LEU A 203 38.55 11.28 7.03
C LEU A 203 39.58 11.94 7.95
N VAL A 204 39.09 12.60 9.00
CA VAL A 204 39.93 13.05 10.09
C VAL A 204 40.38 11.76 10.77
N GLU A 205 41.55 11.27 10.36
CA GLU A 205 42.38 10.33 11.11
C GLU A 205 42.74 11.00 12.45
N GLY A 206 41.79 10.98 13.37
CA GLY A 206 41.85 11.64 14.66
C GLY A 206 41.48 10.66 15.76
N LYS A 207 42.44 9.80 16.08
CA LYS A 207 42.81 9.33 17.42
C LYS A 207 41.70 9.37 18.49
N LEU A 208 41.26 8.17 18.86
CA LEU A 208 40.58 7.79 20.10
C LEU A 208 40.90 8.72 21.29
N GLU A 209 39.91 9.50 21.78
CA GLU A 209 39.78 9.84 23.19
C GLU A 209 38.39 10.42 23.57
N SER A 210 37.68 9.64 24.41
CA SER A 210 36.93 10.06 25.59
C SER A 210 35.88 11.20 25.55
N ALA A 211 34.62 10.78 25.63
CA ALA A 211 33.53 11.30 26.48
C ALA A 211 33.29 12.82 26.62
N ARG A 212 32.11 13.28 26.14
CA ARG A 212 31.04 13.93 26.94
C ARG A 212 29.79 14.20 26.08
N LYS A 213 28.61 13.82 26.61
CA LYS A 213 27.27 14.33 26.21
C LYS A 213 27.19 15.84 26.49
N PRO A 214 26.44 16.63 25.70
CA PRO A 214 25.05 16.93 26.08
C PRO A 214 24.04 17.10 24.92
N ASP A 215 22.80 16.71 25.26
CA ASP A 215 21.47 17.27 24.99
C ASP A 215 21.14 18.09 23.73
N ALA A 216 20.19 17.51 22.98
CA ALA A 216 18.95 18.10 22.48
C ALA A 216 19.01 19.40 21.66
N ASP A 217 19.03 19.23 20.34
CA ASP A 217 18.16 19.99 19.44
C ASP A 217 17.88 19.16 18.17
N HIS A 218 16.64 18.68 18.01
CA HIS A 218 16.23 17.85 16.88
C HIS A 218 15.57 18.72 15.82
N THR A 219 16.38 19.33 14.96
CA THR A 219 15.93 19.74 13.62
C THR A 219 16.29 18.62 12.65
N LEU A 220 15.34 17.72 12.38
CA LEU A 220 15.50 16.65 11.40
C LEU A 220 15.43 17.23 9.98
N PRO A 221 16.36 16.87 9.07
CA PRO A 221 16.15 17.08 7.64
C PRO A 221 15.13 16.07 7.08
N ASP A 222 14.39 16.51 6.07
CA ASP A 222 13.40 15.73 5.31
C ASP A 222 13.91 14.30 4.96
N PRO A 223 13.08 13.25 5.08
CA PRO A 223 13.48 11.92 4.63
C PRO A 223 13.53 11.90 3.10
N ILE A 224 14.75 11.88 2.58
CA ILE A 224 15.03 11.49 1.20
C ILE A 224 14.59 10.03 1.07
N LEU A 225 13.69 9.77 0.10
CA LEU A 225 13.29 8.43 -0.32
C LEU A 225 14.53 7.64 -0.76
N PHE A 226 15.10 6.86 0.16
CA PHE A 226 16.03 5.81 -0.17
C PHE A 226 15.23 4.61 -0.68
N HIS A 227 15.03 4.54 -1.99
CA HIS A 227 14.75 3.24 -2.61
C HIS A 227 16.05 2.43 -2.57
N GLY A 228 16.00 1.29 -1.90
CA GLY A 228 17.13 0.37 -1.77
C GLY A 228 17.70 0.06 -3.15
N GLU A 229 18.96 0.42 -3.35
CA GLU A 229 19.75 -0.07 -4.47
C GLU A 229 19.85 -1.59 -4.32
N ALA A 230 18.99 -2.33 -5.04
CA ALA A 230 19.24 -3.73 -5.30
C ALA A 230 20.50 -3.79 -6.17
N GLU A 231 21.64 -3.92 -5.50
CA GLU A 231 22.93 -4.20 -6.09
C GLU A 231 22.78 -5.47 -6.96
N CYS A 232 22.76 -5.29 -8.28
CA CYS A 232 22.90 -6.40 -9.23
C CYS A 232 24.30 -6.99 -9.02
N LYS A 233 24.40 -7.96 -8.11
CA LYS A 233 25.56 -8.84 -8.06
C LYS A 233 25.52 -9.69 -9.32
N ASP A 234 26.55 -9.52 -10.14
CA ASP A 234 26.89 -10.44 -11.20
C ASP A 234 26.96 -11.85 -10.62
N ILE A 235 25.98 -12.68 -10.95
CA ILE A 235 26.00 -14.11 -10.62
C ILE A 235 26.97 -14.74 -11.61
N GLU A 236 28.23 -14.83 -11.20
CA GLU A 236 29.18 -15.72 -11.87
C GLU A 236 28.70 -17.16 -11.75
N ASP A 237 28.64 -17.76 -12.93
CA ASP A 237 28.19 -19.11 -13.26
C ASP A 237 28.94 -20.17 -12.43
N THR A 238 28.35 -20.56 -11.29
CA THR A 238 28.77 -21.75 -10.54
C THR A 238 27.61 -22.72 -10.45
N THR A 239 27.66 -23.70 -11.36
CA THR A 239 26.83 -24.89 -11.38
C THR A 239 27.02 -25.69 -10.08
N SER A 240 26.14 -25.48 -9.11
CA SER A 240 25.84 -26.48 -8.07
C SER A 240 24.33 -26.69 -7.99
N GLN A 241 23.86 -27.61 -8.82
CA GLN A 241 22.50 -28.14 -8.77
C GLN A 241 22.33 -29.01 -7.52
N GLN A 242 22.05 -28.38 -6.38
CA GLN A 242 21.30 -29.05 -5.32
C GLN A 242 20.62 -28.03 -4.40
N GLY A 243 19.76 -27.18 -4.98
CA GLY A 243 18.88 -26.32 -4.19
C GLY A 243 18.01 -27.18 -3.29
N SER A 244 18.27 -27.13 -1.98
CA SER A 244 17.53 -27.95 -1.03
C SER A 244 16.08 -27.46 -0.99
N ARG A 245 15.13 -28.37 -0.80
CA ARG A 245 13.70 -28.06 -0.73
C ARG A 245 13.40 -27.00 0.35
N GLU A 246 14.26 -26.88 1.37
CA GLU A 246 14.16 -25.86 2.39
C GLU A 246 14.49 -24.44 1.88
N GLU A 247 15.41 -24.28 0.93
CA GLU A 247 15.75 -22.96 0.36
C GLU A 247 14.60 -22.39 -0.48
N ILE A 248 13.95 -23.25 -1.28
CA ILE A 248 12.74 -22.87 -2.02
C ILE A 248 11.60 -22.53 -1.04
N GLY A 249 11.47 -23.29 0.05
CA GLY A 249 10.49 -23.02 1.11
C GLY A 249 10.74 -21.69 1.82
N ASN A 250 11.99 -21.36 2.13
CA ASN A 250 12.37 -20.10 2.76
C ASN A 250 12.21 -18.91 1.80
N LEU A 251 12.50 -19.08 0.52
CA LEU A 251 12.24 -18.07 -0.51
C LEU A 251 10.74 -17.80 -0.65
N LEU A 252 9.92 -18.86 -0.75
CA LEU A 252 8.47 -18.72 -0.83
C LEU A 252 7.88 -18.08 0.43
N LEU A 253 8.38 -18.47 1.61
CA LEU A 253 7.98 -17.87 2.87
C LEU A 253 8.43 -16.41 2.96
N GLY A 254 9.62 -16.08 2.47
CA GLY A 254 10.11 -14.70 2.38
C GLY A 254 9.25 -13.83 1.47
N ILE A 255 8.77 -14.38 0.35
CA ILE A 255 7.83 -13.70 -0.56
C ILE A 255 6.46 -13.55 0.09
N MET A 256 5.96 -14.58 0.78
CA MET A 256 4.68 -14.54 1.49
C MET A 256 4.69 -13.65 2.74
N CYS A 257 5.86 -13.42 3.32
CA CYS A 257 6.07 -12.56 4.48
C CYS A 257 6.69 -11.21 4.11
N ALA A 258 6.74 -10.87 2.82
CA ALA A 258 7.13 -9.54 2.39
C ALA A 258 6.18 -8.52 3.04
N GLU A 259 6.77 -7.47 3.62
CA GLU A 259 5.98 -6.37 4.18
C GLU A 259 5.10 -5.77 3.07
N PRO A 260 3.86 -5.37 3.38
CA PRO A 260 3.02 -4.71 2.40
C PRO A 260 3.78 -3.52 1.82
N THR A 261 3.84 -3.44 0.49
CA THR A 261 4.60 -2.40 -0.19
C THR A 261 4.01 -1.03 0.11
N ASP A 262 4.87 -0.07 0.48
CA ASP A 262 4.51 1.33 0.74
C ASP A 262 4.34 2.13 -0.57
N HIS A 263 4.00 1.45 -1.67
CA HIS A 263 3.80 2.06 -2.97
C HIS A 263 2.41 2.68 -3.06
N VAL A 264 2.32 3.85 -3.71
CA VAL A 264 1.02 4.46 -3.98
C VAL A 264 0.22 3.60 -4.96
N THR A 265 -1.09 3.64 -4.81
CA THR A 265 -2.01 2.97 -5.71
C THR A 265 -2.40 3.90 -6.84
N VAL A 266 -2.38 3.40 -8.07
CA VAL A 266 -2.73 4.17 -9.27
C VAL A 266 -3.83 3.48 -10.07
N ASP A 267 -4.69 4.29 -10.66
CA ASP A 267 -5.56 3.88 -11.76
C ASP A 267 -4.73 4.01 -13.05
N ALA A 268 -4.78 3.02 -13.94
CA ALA A 268 -4.06 3.04 -15.21
C ALA A 268 -4.94 2.58 -16.38
N THR A 269 -4.65 3.10 -17.57
CA THR A 269 -5.43 2.90 -18.79
C THR A 269 -4.55 3.01 -20.04
N TYR A 270 -4.97 2.34 -21.12
CA TYR A 270 -4.36 2.46 -22.45
C TYR A 270 -4.91 3.63 -23.28
N ASP A 271 -5.94 4.32 -22.79
CA ASP A 271 -6.47 5.48 -23.48
C ASP A 271 -5.56 6.71 -23.31
N LEU A 272 -4.60 6.83 -24.23
CA LEU A 272 -3.68 7.98 -24.26
C LEU A 272 -4.39 9.32 -24.53
N SER A 273 -5.68 9.33 -24.90
CA SER A 273 -6.42 10.58 -25.12
C SER A 273 -6.90 11.26 -23.83
N GLU A 274 -6.82 10.56 -22.69
CA GLU A 274 -7.14 11.13 -21.37
C GLU A 274 -6.20 12.26 -20.94
N VAL A 275 -5.00 12.32 -21.52
CA VAL A 275 -4.01 13.38 -21.25
C VAL A 275 -3.82 14.23 -22.50
N THR A 276 -4.17 15.51 -22.42
CA THR A 276 -3.97 16.44 -23.55
C THR A 276 -2.53 16.92 -23.67
N SER A 277 -1.82 17.02 -22.55
CA SER A 277 -0.43 17.46 -22.45
C SER A 277 0.24 16.79 -21.27
N LEU A 278 1.50 16.37 -21.43
CA LEU A 278 2.23 15.65 -20.39
C LEU A 278 2.65 16.61 -19.26
N PRO A 279 2.16 16.42 -18.01
CA PRO A 279 2.58 17.23 -16.87
C PRO A 279 4.05 16.99 -16.49
N ASP A 280 4.62 17.88 -15.68
CA ASP A 280 5.94 17.64 -15.07
C ASP A 280 5.83 16.44 -14.10
N PRO A 281 6.63 15.38 -14.28
CA PRO A 281 6.68 14.25 -13.36
C PRO A 281 6.97 14.64 -11.90
N GLN A 282 7.62 15.79 -11.65
CA GLN A 282 7.86 16.26 -10.29
C GLN A 282 6.56 16.50 -9.52
N GLU A 283 5.49 16.92 -10.21
CA GLU A 283 4.17 17.13 -9.60
C GLU A 283 3.56 15.83 -9.06
N PHE A 284 3.91 14.67 -9.63
CA PHE A 284 3.45 13.37 -9.15
C PHE A 284 3.98 13.11 -7.73
N PHE A 285 5.28 13.34 -7.52
CA PHE A 285 5.91 13.12 -6.22
C PHE A 285 5.43 14.14 -5.17
N GLU A 286 5.04 15.34 -5.59
CA GLU A 286 4.40 16.32 -4.71
C GLU A 286 3.00 15.87 -4.28
N GLU A 287 2.20 15.31 -5.20
CA GLU A 287 0.89 14.73 -4.91
C GLU A 287 1.01 13.54 -3.96
N GLU A 288 1.92 12.60 -4.24
CA GLU A 288 2.26 11.48 -3.36
C GLU A 288 2.69 11.95 -1.96
N LYS A 289 3.58 12.94 -1.87
CA LYS A 289 4.00 13.53 -0.58
C LYS A 289 2.83 14.15 0.16
N ALA A 290 1.92 14.83 -0.55
CA ALA A 290 0.73 15.44 0.03
C ALA A 290 -0.25 14.41 0.59
N ILE A 291 -0.52 13.32 -0.15
CA ILE A 291 -1.38 12.21 0.29
C ILE A 291 -0.81 11.55 1.55
N ARG A 292 0.49 11.18 1.52
CA ARG A 292 1.13 10.56 2.69
C ARG A 292 1.14 11.49 3.89
N LYS A 293 1.37 12.79 3.69
CA LYS A 293 1.33 13.79 4.76
C LYS A 293 -0.08 13.88 5.37
N LEU A 294 -1.11 13.98 4.53
CA LEU A 294 -2.50 14.07 4.99
C LEU A 294 -2.88 12.88 5.88
N ALA A 295 -2.52 11.67 5.46
CA ALA A 295 -2.81 10.45 6.20
C ALA A 295 -2.04 10.37 7.53
N ARG A 296 -0.76 10.75 7.55
CA ARG A 296 0.03 10.84 8.80
C ARG A 296 -0.56 11.86 9.77
N ASP A 297 -0.86 13.06 9.31
CA ASP A 297 -1.46 14.12 10.13
C ASP A 297 -2.81 13.67 10.72
N PHE A 298 -3.57 12.84 10.01
CA PHE A 298 -4.81 12.24 10.53
C PHE A 298 -4.53 11.21 11.62
N MET A 299 -3.60 10.29 11.38
CA MET A 299 -3.26 9.22 12.33
C MET A 299 -2.69 9.78 13.63
N GLU A 300 -1.85 10.82 13.56
CA GLU A 300 -1.33 11.51 14.73
C GLU A 300 -2.46 12.14 15.56
N ARG A 301 -3.39 12.85 14.91
CA ARG A 301 -4.56 13.44 15.60
C ARG A 301 -5.46 12.38 16.23
N LYS A 302 -5.67 11.25 15.54
CA LYS A 302 -6.41 10.11 16.07
C LYS A 302 -5.73 9.54 17.31
N ALA A 303 -4.42 9.34 17.28
CA ALA A 303 -3.65 8.82 18.41
C ALA A 303 -3.72 9.75 19.64
N VAL A 304 -3.65 11.07 19.44
CA VAL A 304 -3.81 12.05 20.53
C VAL A 304 -5.18 11.93 21.19
N LEU A 305 -6.25 11.86 20.39
CA LEU A 305 -7.62 11.73 20.92
C LEU A 305 -7.83 10.40 21.65
N GLU A 306 -7.29 9.30 21.13
CA GLU A 306 -7.34 7.99 21.80
C GLU A 306 -6.58 8.00 23.14
N ALA A 307 -5.42 8.67 23.20
CA ALA A 307 -4.67 8.83 24.43
C ALA A 307 -5.43 9.69 25.46
N GLU A 308 -6.07 10.78 25.04
CA GLU A 308 -6.93 11.59 25.90
C GLU A 308 -8.10 10.76 26.47
N GLU A 309 -8.79 10.00 25.62
CA GLU A 309 -9.86 9.10 26.07
C GLU A 309 -9.36 8.01 27.03
N GLU A 310 -8.17 7.44 26.79
CA GLU A 310 -7.56 6.48 27.70
C GLU A 310 -7.21 7.11 29.06
N THR A 311 -6.70 8.35 29.09
CA THR A 311 -6.42 9.05 30.36
C THR A 311 -7.68 9.36 31.16
N VAL A 312 -8.77 9.73 30.48
CA VAL A 312 -10.08 9.94 31.11
C VAL A 312 -10.60 8.62 31.68
N TRP A 313 -10.54 7.54 30.90
CA TRP A 313 -10.97 6.22 31.35
C TRP A 313 -10.17 5.69 32.55
N VAL A 314 -8.84 5.85 32.54
CA VAL A 314 -7.97 5.45 33.67
C VAL A 314 -8.34 6.23 34.94
N ARG A 315 -8.68 7.51 34.82
CA ARG A 315 -9.14 8.34 35.95
C ARG A 315 -10.47 7.85 36.50
N GLU A 316 -11.47 7.67 35.63
CA GLU A 316 -12.80 7.18 36.04
C GLU A 316 -12.73 5.80 36.71
N MET A 317 -11.93 4.90 36.14
CA MET A 317 -11.70 3.56 36.72
C MET A 317 -11.07 3.62 38.10
N ARG A 318 -10.09 4.50 38.30
CA ARG A 318 -9.47 4.73 39.61
C ARG A 318 -10.49 5.27 40.62
N GLU A 319 -11.27 6.28 40.24
CA GLU A 319 -12.30 6.86 41.11
C GLU A 319 -13.37 5.84 41.49
N GLU A 320 -13.79 4.97 40.57
CA GLU A 320 -14.75 3.90 40.86
C GLU A 320 -14.16 2.85 41.80
N GLN A 321 -12.89 2.49 41.60
CA GLN A 321 -12.17 1.61 42.52
C GLN A 321 -12.07 2.23 43.93
N ASP A 322 -11.76 3.52 44.04
CA ASP A 322 -11.71 4.23 45.31
C ASP A 322 -13.10 4.32 45.98
N ARG A 323 -14.17 4.53 45.21
CA ARG A 323 -15.56 4.47 45.72
C ARG A 323 -15.91 3.10 46.28
N MET A 324 -15.54 2.01 45.61
CA MET A 324 -15.78 0.65 46.10
C MET A 324 -15.00 0.37 47.40
N LEU A 325 -13.75 0.84 47.49
CA LEU A 325 -12.94 0.70 48.70
C LEU A 325 -13.53 1.51 49.87
N ALA A 326 -14.01 2.73 49.61
CA ALA A 326 -14.66 3.56 50.62
C ALA A 326 -15.96 2.93 51.13
N ALA A 327 -16.79 2.37 50.25
CA ALA A 327 -18.03 1.69 50.62
C ALA A 327 -17.78 0.44 51.48
N ASN A 328 -16.74 -0.35 51.18
CA ASN A 328 -16.36 -1.53 51.96
C ASN A 328 -15.71 -1.18 53.31
N SER A 329 -15.15 0.03 53.44
CA SER A 329 -14.50 0.50 54.67
C SER A 329 -15.48 1.12 55.66
N GLN A 330 -16.77 1.27 55.32
CA GLN A 330 -17.77 1.68 56.30
C GLN A 330 -17.96 0.55 57.32
N PRO A 331 -17.59 0.76 58.61
CA PRO A 331 -17.85 -0.23 59.63
C PRO A 331 -19.36 -0.40 59.72
N SER A 332 -19.83 -1.65 59.76
CA SER A 332 -21.23 -1.95 60.05
C SER A 332 -21.54 -1.55 61.49
N ALA A 333 -21.78 -0.26 61.70
CA ALA A 333 -22.48 0.21 62.88
C ALA A 333 -23.93 -0.26 62.72
N ASP A 334 -24.24 -1.45 63.24
CA ASP A 334 -25.01 -1.47 64.47
C ASP A 334 -25.12 -2.87 65.06
N THR A 335 -24.64 -2.95 66.29
CA THR A 335 -25.34 -3.70 67.33
C THR A 335 -26.76 -3.13 67.44
N CYS A 336 -27.76 -3.96 67.11
CA CYS A 336 -29.09 -4.06 67.73
C CYS A 336 -30.36 -3.70 66.89
N SER A 337 -31.25 -4.70 66.86
CA SER A 337 -32.69 -4.74 66.55
C SER A 337 -33.18 -4.76 65.09
N GLU A 338 -33.40 -6.01 64.64
CA GLU A 338 -34.26 -6.50 63.56
C GLU A 338 -35.68 -5.90 63.61
N PRO A 339 -36.21 -5.45 62.46
CA PRO A 339 -37.39 -6.15 61.95
C PRO A 339 -37.34 -6.41 60.43
N GLU A 340 -37.91 -7.55 60.06
CA GLU A 340 -38.15 -8.07 58.71
C GLU A 340 -38.32 -7.00 57.62
N ARG A 341 -37.37 -6.94 56.67
CA ARG A 341 -37.62 -6.33 55.35
C ARG A 341 -37.11 -7.19 54.20
N LYS A 342 -38.01 -7.27 53.21
CA LYS A 342 -38.02 -8.09 52.00
C LYS A 342 -36.78 -7.92 51.09
N PRO A 343 -36.40 -8.95 50.33
CA PRO A 343 -35.18 -8.95 49.52
C PRO A 343 -35.27 -7.96 48.35
N LEU A 344 -34.34 -6.99 48.32
CA LEU A 344 -34.10 -6.11 47.18
C LEU A 344 -33.21 -6.80 46.12
N PRO A 345 -33.39 -6.48 44.82
CA PRO A 345 -32.78 -7.21 43.73
C PRO A 345 -31.29 -6.88 43.59
N LYS A 346 -30.45 -7.93 43.62
CA LYS A 346 -29.00 -7.87 43.41
C LYS A 346 -28.68 -7.22 42.05
N ARG A 347 -28.12 -6.00 42.06
CA ARG A 347 -27.64 -5.30 40.87
C ARG A 347 -26.39 -6.02 40.31
N LYS A 348 -26.50 -6.48 39.06
CA LYS A 348 -25.45 -7.14 38.27
C LYS A 348 -24.38 -6.16 37.74
N CYS A 349 -23.78 -5.32 38.58
CA CYS A 349 -22.74 -4.37 38.11
C CYS A 349 -21.41 -5.07 37.77
N PHE A 350 -21.08 -6.19 38.43
CA PHE A 350 -19.80 -6.89 38.24
C PHE A 350 -19.64 -7.50 36.83
N ASN A 351 -20.71 -8.05 36.26
CA ASN A 351 -20.63 -8.73 34.96
C ASN A 351 -20.44 -7.76 33.78
N LEU A 352 -20.76 -6.48 33.96
CA LEU A 352 -20.65 -5.48 32.90
C LEU A 352 -19.21 -5.01 32.72
N LEU A 353 -18.49 -4.81 33.83
CA LEU A 353 -17.09 -4.38 33.82
C LEU A 353 -16.16 -5.46 33.25
N GLU A 354 -16.42 -6.73 33.59
CA GLU A 354 -15.68 -7.90 33.07
C GLU A 354 -15.96 -8.16 31.57
N ALA A 355 -17.18 -7.86 31.10
CA ALA A 355 -17.51 -7.92 29.68
C ALA A 355 -16.79 -6.81 28.89
N PHE A 356 -16.68 -5.60 29.46
CA PHE A 356 -16.00 -4.46 28.81
C PHE A 356 -14.49 -4.67 28.68
N THR A 357 -13.82 -5.20 29.69
CA THR A 357 -12.38 -5.50 29.62
C THR A 357 -12.07 -6.61 28.62
N ARG A 358 -12.85 -7.69 28.59
CA ARG A 358 -12.70 -8.79 27.60
C ARG A 358 -12.88 -8.34 26.15
N THR A 359 -13.86 -7.47 25.90
CA THR A 359 -14.10 -6.98 24.54
C THR A 359 -12.96 -6.08 24.06
N ARG A 360 -12.34 -5.33 24.98
CA ARG A 360 -11.22 -4.41 24.68
C ARG A 360 -9.89 -5.14 24.49
N GLU A 361 -9.59 -6.18 25.28
CA GLU A 361 -8.39 -7.00 25.08
C GLU A 361 -8.44 -7.81 23.79
N TRP A 362 -9.62 -8.32 23.41
CA TRP A 362 -9.82 -8.97 22.12
C TRP A 362 -9.56 -8.02 20.94
N LEU A 363 -10.01 -6.76 21.04
CA LEU A 363 -9.71 -5.72 20.04
C LEU A 363 -8.23 -5.32 20.03
N ARG A 364 -7.60 -5.17 21.20
CA ARG A 364 -6.15 -4.88 21.31
C ARG A 364 -5.30 -5.99 20.69
N LEU A 365 -5.70 -7.25 20.82
CA LEU A 365 -5.04 -8.40 20.19
C LEU A 365 -5.24 -8.44 18.67
N MET A 366 -6.39 -7.99 18.16
CA MET A 366 -6.64 -7.87 16.72
C MET A 366 -5.77 -6.78 16.08
N PHE A 367 -5.58 -5.64 16.78
CA PHE A 367 -4.73 -4.55 16.29
C PHE A 367 -3.23 -4.84 16.48
N ASN A 368 -2.81 -5.45 17.59
CA ASN A 368 -1.41 -5.84 17.78
C ASN A 368 -0.96 -6.99 16.87
N ARG A 369 -1.89 -7.83 16.39
CA ARG A 369 -1.60 -8.82 15.33
C ARG A 369 -1.27 -8.21 13.98
N LEU A 370 -1.68 -6.96 13.73
CA LEU A 370 -1.28 -6.20 12.54
C LEU A 370 0.08 -5.49 12.71
N SER A 371 0.73 -5.58 13.87
CA SER A 371 1.98 -4.85 14.14
C SER A 371 3.12 -5.68 14.71
N LEU A 372 2.95 -6.96 15.06
CA LEU A 372 4.01 -7.80 15.61
C LEU A 372 3.79 -9.29 15.27
N SER A 373 4.34 -9.75 14.13
CA SER A 373 4.70 -11.16 13.95
C SER A 373 6.21 -11.33 14.11
N THR A 374 6.67 -11.22 15.35
CA THR A 374 7.99 -11.73 15.77
C THR A 374 7.79 -12.69 16.92
N SER A 375 7.77 -14.00 16.65
CA SER A 375 8.20 -14.98 17.65
C SER A 375 8.60 -16.32 17.03
N ARG A 376 9.91 -16.53 16.95
CA ARG A 376 10.64 -17.59 17.66
C ARG A 376 9.84 -18.87 17.99
N SER A 377 10.07 -19.86 17.13
CA SER A 377 10.07 -21.33 17.30
C SER A 377 9.70 -21.92 18.66
N SER A 378 8.70 -22.81 18.63
CA SER A 378 8.35 -23.79 19.66
C SER A 378 8.96 -25.17 19.37
N ALA A 379 9.44 -25.83 20.41
CA ALA A 379 9.90 -27.22 20.36
C ALA A 379 8.72 -28.22 20.29
N SER A 380 8.71 -28.99 19.20
CA SER A 380 8.41 -30.44 19.04
C SER A 380 7.69 -31.19 20.19
N ALA A 381 6.49 -31.72 19.89
CA ALA A 381 6.20 -33.17 19.92
C ALA A 381 4.87 -33.50 19.20
N HIS A 382 4.88 -34.56 18.40
CA HIS A 382 3.77 -35.17 17.64
C HIS A 382 3.53 -36.59 18.21
N PRO A 383 2.51 -37.36 17.78
CA PRO A 383 1.11 -37.05 17.47
C PRO A 383 0.13 -38.05 18.14
N GLN A 384 -1.19 -37.86 17.99
CA GLN A 384 -2.09 -38.99 17.71
C GLN A 384 -3.43 -38.55 17.09
N THR A 385 -3.78 -39.30 16.07
CA THR A 385 -4.94 -39.25 15.17
C THR A 385 -6.21 -39.70 15.89
N GLU A 386 -7.35 -39.05 15.66
CA GLU A 386 -8.64 -39.74 15.69
C GLU A 386 -9.71 -39.07 14.81
N ILE A 387 -10.44 -39.94 14.13
CA ILE A 387 -11.44 -39.70 13.09
C ILE A 387 -12.82 -39.61 13.76
N ILE A 388 -13.53 -38.48 13.67
CA ILE A 388 -15.00 -38.44 13.88
C ILE A 388 -15.65 -37.37 12.99
N THR A 389 -16.62 -37.79 12.17
CA THR A 389 -17.63 -36.94 11.48
C THR A 389 -18.99 -37.06 12.20
N PRO A 390 -20.08 -36.41 11.76
CA PRO A 390 -20.43 -35.00 11.95
C PRO A 390 -21.78 -34.82 12.69
N LYS A 391 -22.06 -33.63 13.25
CA LYS A 391 -23.39 -32.95 13.34
C LYS A 391 -23.39 -31.89 14.45
N SER A 392 -23.70 -30.64 14.11
CA SER A 392 -24.83 -29.92 14.73
C SER A 392 -25.06 -28.56 14.05
N LYS A 393 -26.33 -28.28 13.76
CA LYS A 393 -26.87 -26.97 13.39
C LYS A 393 -26.96 -26.10 14.65
N ILE A 394 -26.38 -24.90 14.65
CA ILE A 394 -26.76 -23.82 15.57
C ILE A 394 -26.78 -22.51 14.79
N GLY A 395 -27.96 -21.88 14.74
CA GLY A 395 -28.19 -20.60 14.07
C GLY A 395 -27.48 -19.45 14.79
N ARG A 396 -26.88 -18.55 14.00
CA ARG A 396 -26.36 -17.26 14.48
C ARG A 396 -27.42 -16.19 14.28
N THR A 397 -27.90 -15.63 15.38
CA THR A 397 -28.58 -14.34 15.42
C THR A 397 -27.55 -13.23 15.22
N LEU A 398 -27.76 -12.36 14.22
CA LEU A 398 -27.00 -11.12 14.04
C LEU A 398 -27.24 -10.19 15.24
N HIS A 399 -26.19 -9.85 15.98
CA HIS A 399 -26.15 -8.66 16.83
C HIS A 399 -25.58 -7.50 15.99
N GLY A 400 -26.33 -6.41 15.91
CA GLY A 400 -26.00 -5.22 15.10
C GLY A 400 -24.81 -4.40 15.60
N PRO A 401 -24.41 -3.36 14.84
CA PRO A 401 -23.18 -2.60 15.07
C PRO A 401 -23.22 -1.79 16.38
N SER A 402 -22.10 -1.78 17.10
CA SER A 402 -21.90 -1.05 18.35
C SER A 402 -22.00 0.48 18.15
N ARG A 403 -22.90 1.12 18.91
CA ARG A 403 -23.12 2.59 18.95
C ARG A 403 -21.91 3.42 19.40
N PHE A 404 -20.83 2.78 19.88
CA PHE A 404 -19.64 3.50 20.36
C PHE A 404 -18.69 3.91 19.23
N ARG A 405 -18.50 3.05 18.21
CA ARG A 405 -17.64 3.35 17.05
C ARG A 405 -18.07 4.63 16.34
N THR A 406 -19.39 4.82 16.22
CA THR A 406 -19.95 6.00 15.58
C THR A 406 -19.68 7.28 16.35
N THR A 407 -19.55 7.25 17.68
CA THR A 407 -19.41 8.49 18.48
C THR A 407 -18.00 9.06 18.40
N VAL A 408 -16.97 8.22 18.43
CA VAL A 408 -15.57 8.64 18.29
C VAL A 408 -15.29 9.13 16.87
N GLN A 409 -15.69 8.35 15.85
CA GLN A 409 -15.57 8.78 14.45
C GLN A 409 -16.34 10.08 14.18
N GLN A 410 -17.51 10.28 14.78
CA GLN A 410 -18.29 11.51 14.63
C GLN A 410 -17.69 12.71 15.36
N LYS A 411 -17.06 12.51 16.53
CA LYS A 411 -16.28 13.56 17.21
C LYS A 411 -15.04 13.96 16.40
N ILE A 412 -14.33 12.98 15.84
CA ILE A 412 -13.17 13.22 14.96
C ILE A 412 -13.61 14.00 13.72
N ARG A 413 -14.65 13.55 13.01
CA ARG A 413 -15.20 14.26 11.83
C ARG A 413 -15.63 15.69 12.17
N SER A 414 -16.24 15.91 13.34
CA SER A 414 -16.65 17.24 13.80
C SER A 414 -15.45 18.13 14.16
N ALA A 415 -14.41 17.58 14.81
CA ALA A 415 -13.20 18.32 15.17
C ALA A 415 -12.37 18.72 13.94
N LEU A 416 -12.44 17.92 12.87
CA LEU A 416 -11.75 18.17 11.61
C LEU A 416 -12.50 19.11 10.66
N GLY A 417 -13.71 19.57 11.02
CA GLY A 417 -14.54 20.39 10.12
C GLY A 417 -15.06 19.64 8.89
N LEU A 418 -14.97 18.30 8.88
CA LEU A 418 -15.35 17.44 7.74
C LEU A 418 -16.84 17.11 7.73
N THR A 419 -17.60 17.59 8.71
CA THR A 419 -19.07 17.53 8.66
C THR A 419 -19.60 18.61 7.72
N ARG A 420 -20.00 18.25 6.51
CA ARG A 420 -20.77 19.15 5.61
C ARG A 420 -21.99 19.71 6.37
N PRO A 421 -22.19 21.04 6.38
CA PRO A 421 -23.43 21.62 6.89
C PRO A 421 -24.60 21.03 6.11
N ARG A 422 -25.56 20.40 6.80
CA ARG A 422 -26.87 20.09 6.20
C ARG A 422 -27.48 21.41 5.75
N SER A 423 -27.43 21.71 4.46
CA SER A 423 -28.16 22.81 3.86
C SER A 423 -29.65 22.56 4.12
N LYS A 424 -30.26 23.43 4.92
CA LYS A 424 -31.71 23.44 5.10
C LYS A 424 -32.32 23.83 3.77
N SER A 425 -32.96 22.88 3.10
CA SER A 425 -33.87 23.18 1.99
C SER A 425 -35.01 24.05 2.53
N LEU A 426 -35.08 25.29 2.06
CA LEU A 426 -36.24 26.16 2.26
C LEU A 426 -37.43 25.55 1.49
N PRO A 427 -38.64 25.49 2.07
CA PRO A 427 -39.81 25.03 1.35
C PRO A 427 -40.17 26.04 0.26
N LEU A 428 -40.23 25.56 -0.99
CA LEU A 428 -40.83 26.30 -2.10
C LEU A 428 -42.29 26.61 -1.76
N ALA A 429 -42.61 27.89 -1.61
CA ALA A 429 -43.97 28.39 -1.58
C ALA A 429 -44.57 28.24 -2.98
N VAL A 430 -45.61 27.41 -3.10
CA VAL A 430 -46.49 27.34 -4.26
C VAL A 430 -47.37 28.59 -4.24
N GLY A 431 -47.08 29.54 -5.13
CA GLY A 431 -47.95 30.66 -5.43
C GLY A 431 -48.91 30.28 -6.56
N GLN A 432 -50.21 30.24 -6.25
CA GLN A 432 -51.27 30.36 -7.24
C GLN A 432 -51.40 31.83 -7.65
N GLN A 433 -51.20 32.13 -8.93
CA GLN A 433 -52.06 33.01 -9.76
C GLN A 433 -51.65 32.94 -11.22
#